data_AF-A0A9D8JEA9-F1
#
_entry.id   AF-A0A9D8JEA9-F1
#
_cell.length_a   1.000
_cell.length_b   1.000
_cell.length_c   1.000
_cell.angle_alpha   90.00
_cell.angle_beta   90.00
_cell.angle_gamma   90.00
#
_symmetry.space_group_name_H-M   'P 1'
#
loop_
_entity.id
_entity.type
_entity.pdbx_description
1 polymer ?
#
loop_
_entity_poly.entity_id
_entity_poly.type
_entity_poly.pdbx_seq_one_letter_code
_entity_poly.pdbx_strand_id
1 'polypeptide(L)'
;MHILRQLFLFCLIGTTLTLTMTHRASAYPNFISYGYYSCMNCHYNPFGGGPLSDYGRAVAATEIASRYFVDDHITDEALGENSSFPAQSQLSDWIRPALNYRGLGLLQNLAGEHPNERFITMDLSGSIVAKFLPGDRLTFVTQMSFVPAPATVGASTNTKRYRSREFYAGYRATKTFGIYAGLMDKVFGVRVPDHIAYSRILTALTQNDQTHALLLHFVDTAIDIGIQPFIGNLVQQKSLRQKGISSLAEVTLNHSARIGASYLQSTSDFTTQQIIAAHLRTGTDQAASLLAEIGRSRRKIKQSSRESLNDYLFTQGQFKLGRGFWTLLTVEAKRNLDTPRNVTKRVGPGLQVFPRPNMELRADSYFTFQQESRKSSKPQVDLAAQLHLWL
;
A
#
# COMPACT_ATOMS: atom_id res chain seq x y z
N MET A 1 11.56 -46.83 -10.42
CA MET A 1 12.60 -46.12 -9.64
C MET A 1 13.66 -45.41 -10.48
N HIS A 2 14.02 -45.88 -11.69
CA HIS A 2 15.04 -45.22 -12.52
C HIS A 2 14.65 -43.83 -13.06
N ILE A 3 13.38 -43.61 -13.41
CA ILE A 3 12.86 -42.33 -13.95
C ILE A 3 12.83 -41.23 -12.87
N LEU A 4 12.51 -41.58 -11.61
CA LEU A 4 12.50 -40.63 -10.50
C LEU A 4 13.90 -40.08 -10.18
N ARG A 5 14.95 -40.91 -10.34
CA ARG A 5 16.35 -40.51 -10.14
C ARG A 5 16.86 -39.57 -11.24
N GLN A 6 16.40 -39.73 -12.48
CA GLN A 6 16.78 -38.84 -13.58
C GLN A 6 16.07 -37.48 -13.50
N LEU A 7 14.81 -37.44 -13.07
CA LEU A 7 14.08 -36.20 -12.79
C LEU A 7 14.72 -35.39 -11.64
N PHE A 8 15.21 -36.08 -10.61
CA PHE A 8 15.87 -35.40 -9.48
C PHE A 8 17.20 -34.75 -9.89
N LEU A 9 17.96 -35.39 -10.79
CA LEU A 9 19.24 -34.85 -11.29
C LEU A 9 19.03 -33.67 -12.27
N PHE A 10 18.00 -33.73 -13.12
CA PHE A 10 17.61 -32.59 -13.97
C PHE A 10 17.09 -31.40 -13.16
N CYS A 11 16.34 -31.65 -12.08
CA CYS A 11 15.96 -30.60 -11.13
C CYS A 11 17.19 -30.00 -10.44
N LEU A 12 18.16 -30.80 -10.01
CA LEU A 12 19.35 -30.29 -9.33
C LEU A 12 20.21 -29.40 -10.25
N ILE A 13 20.43 -29.82 -11.49
CA ILE A 13 21.21 -29.06 -12.49
C ILE A 13 20.45 -27.80 -12.93
N GLY A 14 19.12 -27.88 -13.11
CA GLY A 14 18.28 -26.72 -13.40
C GLY A 14 18.23 -25.70 -12.25
N THR A 15 18.24 -26.17 -10.99
CA THR A 15 18.27 -25.32 -9.79
C THR A 15 19.64 -24.65 -9.62
N THR A 16 20.73 -25.32 -9.99
CA THR A 16 22.09 -24.77 -9.87
C THR A 16 22.39 -23.75 -10.98
N LEU A 17 21.83 -23.92 -12.18
CA LEU A 17 22.01 -23.01 -13.32
C LEU A 17 21.13 -21.75 -13.24
N THR A 18 20.04 -21.78 -12.48
CA THR A 18 19.17 -20.60 -12.22
C THR A 18 19.65 -19.75 -11.05
N LEU A 19 20.58 -20.25 -10.22
CA LEU A 19 21.18 -19.52 -9.10
C LEU A 19 22.25 -18.48 -9.51
N THR A 20 22.65 -18.41 -10.78
CA THR A 20 23.73 -17.51 -11.25
C THR A 20 23.27 -16.30 -12.06
N MET A 21 21.97 -15.98 -12.06
CA MET A 21 21.42 -14.79 -12.75
C MET A 21 20.60 -13.93 -11.80
N THR A 22 21.26 -13.39 -10.78
CA THR A 22 20.71 -12.35 -9.90
C THR A 22 20.85 -10.98 -10.55
N HIS A 23 19.73 -10.25 -10.71
CA HIS A 23 19.51 -8.78 -10.76
C HIS A 23 18.10 -8.61 -11.41
N ARG A 24 17.12 -7.80 -10.99
CA ARG A 24 17.03 -6.45 -10.38
C ARG A 24 15.67 -6.33 -9.63
N ALA A 25 15.66 -5.96 -8.34
CA ALA A 25 15.13 -4.70 -7.72
C ALA A 25 13.57 -4.62 -7.65
N SER A 26 12.86 -3.61 -7.09
CA SER A 26 11.42 -3.78 -6.63
C SER A 26 10.49 -2.54 -6.65
N ALA A 27 9.14 -2.73 -6.61
CA ALA A 27 8.01 -1.77 -6.57
C ALA A 27 6.75 -2.32 -5.84
N TYR A 28 5.63 -1.56 -5.78
CA TYR A 28 4.38 -1.85 -5.02
C TYR A 28 3.90 -3.31 -5.10
N PRO A 29 3.14 -3.83 -4.11
CA PRO A 29 2.71 -5.24 -4.09
C PRO A 29 2.01 -5.67 -5.39
N ASN A 30 1.28 -4.75 -6.01
CA ASN A 30 0.65 -4.86 -7.33
C ASN A 30 1.63 -5.22 -8.46
N PHE A 31 2.86 -4.72 -8.39
CA PHE A 31 3.91 -4.90 -9.38
C PHE A 31 4.83 -6.07 -9.06
N ILE A 32 4.47 -6.96 -8.14
CA ILE A 32 5.22 -8.19 -7.88
C ILE A 32 5.46 -9.03 -9.15
N SER A 33 4.60 -8.87 -10.17
CA SER A 33 4.77 -9.44 -11.50
C SER A 33 6.06 -9.01 -12.21
N TYR A 34 6.64 -7.86 -11.85
CA TYR A 34 7.94 -7.38 -12.33
C TYR A 34 9.13 -7.97 -11.55
N GLY A 35 8.92 -8.96 -10.69
CA GLY A 35 9.98 -9.58 -9.86
C GLY A 35 10.27 -8.80 -8.57
N TYR A 36 9.30 -7.99 -8.16
CA TYR A 36 9.45 -6.88 -7.24
C TYR A 36 8.82 -7.21 -5.87
N TYR A 37 9.61 -7.71 -4.92
CA TYR A 37 9.08 -8.31 -3.67
C TYR A 37 9.23 -7.44 -2.41
N SER A 38 10.16 -6.49 -2.37
CA SER A 38 10.36 -5.58 -1.23
C SER A 38 9.96 -4.15 -1.54
N CYS A 39 9.22 -3.50 -0.64
CA CYS A 39 8.83 -2.10 -0.85
C CYS A 39 10.01 -1.13 -0.73
N MET A 40 11.06 -1.49 0.02
CA MET A 40 12.23 -0.64 0.29
C MET A 40 13.06 -0.30 -0.96
N ASN A 41 12.90 -1.04 -2.06
CA ASN A 41 13.61 -0.69 -3.29
C ASN A 41 13.00 0.56 -3.95
N CYS A 42 11.67 0.67 -3.96
CA CYS A 42 10.97 1.84 -4.50
C CYS A 42 10.79 2.97 -3.49
N HIS A 43 10.68 2.66 -2.20
CA HIS A 43 10.31 3.60 -1.16
C HIS A 43 11.38 3.71 -0.08
N TYR A 44 11.51 4.90 0.52
CA TYR A 44 12.32 5.05 1.72
C TYR A 44 11.70 4.39 2.95
N ASN A 45 10.37 4.29 2.99
CA ASN A 45 9.66 3.53 4.02
C ASN A 45 9.75 2.03 3.67
N PRO A 46 10.31 1.19 4.57
CA PRO A 46 10.62 -0.21 4.24
C PRO A 46 9.39 -1.06 3.90
N PHE A 47 8.21 -0.69 4.42
CA PHE A 47 6.93 -1.37 4.12
C PHE A 47 6.09 -0.60 3.08
N GLY A 48 6.71 0.33 2.34
CA GLY A 48 6.08 1.10 1.28
C GLY A 48 5.38 2.37 1.76
N GLY A 49 4.76 3.11 0.84
CA GLY A 49 4.25 4.44 1.15
C GLY A 49 5.36 5.48 1.26
N GLY A 50 4.99 6.72 1.56
CA GLY A 50 5.94 7.82 1.62
C GLY A 50 6.63 8.14 0.28
N PRO A 51 7.73 8.92 0.30
CA PRO A 51 8.43 9.34 -0.89
C PRO A 51 9.12 8.17 -1.62
N LEU A 52 9.17 8.26 -2.95
CA LEU A 52 9.90 7.33 -3.80
C LEU A 52 11.42 7.62 -3.77
N SER A 53 12.22 6.55 -3.85
CA SER A 53 13.65 6.63 -4.14
C SER A 53 13.90 7.01 -5.60
N ASP A 54 15.14 7.39 -5.93
CA ASP A 54 15.55 7.62 -7.33
C ASP A 54 15.29 6.38 -8.19
N TYR A 55 15.63 5.21 -7.65
CA TYR A 55 15.34 3.92 -8.29
C TYR A 55 13.83 3.72 -8.52
N GLY A 56 13.01 4.03 -7.52
CA GLY A 56 11.56 3.86 -7.63
C GLY A 56 10.92 4.77 -8.68
N ARG A 57 11.42 6.01 -8.82
CA ARG A 57 11.01 6.92 -9.90
C ARG A 57 11.45 6.41 -11.27
N ALA A 58 12.68 5.93 -11.39
CA ALA A 58 13.18 5.38 -12.65
C ALA A 58 12.35 4.18 -13.11
N VAL A 59 12.04 3.23 -12.21
CA VAL A 59 11.18 2.08 -12.52
C VAL A 59 9.78 2.52 -12.97
N ALA A 60 9.20 3.52 -12.30
CA ALA A 60 7.91 4.06 -12.70
C ALA A 60 7.94 4.61 -14.13
N ALA A 61 9.04 5.26 -14.52
CA ALA A 61 9.24 5.81 -15.86
C ALA A 61 9.51 4.75 -16.94
N THR A 62 10.35 3.75 -16.65
CA THR A 62 10.88 2.82 -17.66
C THR A 62 10.08 1.53 -17.79
N GLU A 63 9.45 1.05 -16.72
CA GLU A 63 8.78 -0.26 -16.72
C GLU A 63 7.25 -0.16 -16.65
N ILE A 64 6.76 0.85 -15.92
CA ILE A 64 5.34 0.97 -15.58
C ILE A 64 4.62 1.90 -16.54
N ALA A 65 5.13 3.10 -16.78
CA ALA A 65 4.49 4.09 -17.64
C ALA A 65 4.48 3.71 -19.12
N SER A 66 3.42 4.11 -19.82
CA SER A 66 3.32 3.99 -21.27
C SER A 66 4.31 4.93 -21.98
N ARG A 67 4.60 4.62 -23.24
CA ARG A 67 5.40 5.46 -24.14
C ARG A 67 4.55 6.31 -25.09
N TYR A 68 3.23 6.36 -24.93
CA TYR A 68 2.34 7.02 -25.91
C TYR A 68 2.58 8.52 -26.08
N PHE A 69 3.14 9.18 -25.06
CA PHE A 69 3.47 10.60 -25.11
C PHE A 69 4.98 10.84 -24.95
N VAL A 70 5.79 9.83 -25.21
CA VAL A 70 7.25 9.88 -25.17
C VAL A 70 7.75 9.70 -26.60
N ASP A 71 8.69 10.55 -27.02
CA ASP A 71 9.34 10.40 -28.32
C ASP A 71 10.10 9.07 -28.40
N ASP A 72 9.95 8.35 -29.53
CA ASP A 72 10.54 7.02 -29.73
C ASP A 72 12.07 7.02 -29.67
N HIS A 73 12.72 8.17 -29.86
CA HIS A 73 14.17 8.32 -29.74
C HIS A 73 14.65 8.42 -28.28
N ILE A 74 13.76 8.60 -27.30
CA ILE A 74 14.12 8.68 -25.89
C ILE A 74 14.30 7.28 -25.31
N THR A 75 15.53 6.95 -24.95
CA THR A 75 15.89 5.65 -24.35
C THR A 75 15.33 5.50 -22.93
N ASP A 76 15.24 4.27 -22.44
CA ASP A 76 14.80 4.03 -21.05
C ASP A 76 15.81 4.61 -20.04
N GLU A 77 17.10 4.65 -20.38
CA GLU A 77 18.12 5.32 -19.56
C GLU A 77 17.81 6.81 -19.41
N ALA A 78 17.54 7.50 -20.53
CA ALA A 78 17.19 8.91 -20.51
C ALA A 78 15.87 9.15 -19.75
N LEU A 79 14.88 8.25 -19.85
CA LEU A 79 13.65 8.35 -19.06
C LEU A 79 13.92 8.17 -17.55
N GLY A 80 14.77 7.22 -17.18
CA GLY A 80 15.16 6.98 -15.80
C GLY A 80 15.86 8.20 -15.19
N GLU A 81 16.83 8.79 -15.90
CA GLU A 81 17.55 9.99 -15.47
C GLU A 81 16.63 11.21 -15.34
N ASN A 82 15.70 11.38 -16.28
CA ASN A 82 14.74 12.49 -16.27
C ASN A 82 13.57 12.28 -15.30
N SER A 83 13.43 11.09 -14.70
CA SER A 83 12.34 10.78 -13.77
C SER A 83 12.48 11.45 -12.39
N SER A 84 13.68 11.96 -12.06
CA SER A 84 13.96 12.59 -10.77
C SER A 84 13.36 13.99 -10.67
N PHE A 85 13.10 14.47 -9.44
CA PHE A 85 12.65 15.84 -9.19
C PHE A 85 13.71 16.63 -8.39
N PRO A 86 14.15 17.80 -8.89
CA PRO A 86 13.84 18.38 -10.21
C PRO A 86 14.42 17.52 -11.35
N ALA A 87 13.83 17.61 -12.54
CA ALA A 87 14.31 16.88 -13.71
C ALA A 87 15.81 17.15 -13.93
N GLN A 88 16.58 16.10 -14.25
CA GLN A 88 18.04 16.19 -14.49
C GLN A 88 18.83 16.69 -13.26
N SER A 89 18.41 16.31 -12.04
CA SER A 89 18.83 16.99 -10.81
C SER A 89 20.35 17.09 -10.66
N GLN A 90 20.87 18.29 -10.93
CA GLN A 90 22.13 18.82 -10.38
C GLN A 90 22.03 19.06 -8.85
N LEU A 91 20.93 18.64 -8.21
CA LEU A 91 20.81 18.68 -6.76
C LEU A 91 21.82 17.73 -6.14
N SER A 92 22.35 18.15 -5.01
CA SER A 92 23.27 17.33 -4.25
C SER A 92 22.65 15.99 -3.87
N ASP A 93 23.42 14.91 -3.96
CA ASP A 93 22.95 13.54 -3.74
C ASP A 93 22.34 13.27 -2.36
N TRP A 94 22.63 14.14 -1.38
CA TRP A 94 22.14 14.00 -0.01
C TRP A 94 20.72 14.56 0.20
N ILE A 95 20.09 15.23 -0.77
CA ILE A 95 18.72 15.74 -0.62
C ILE A 95 17.82 15.38 -1.80
N ARG A 96 16.59 14.93 -1.51
CA ARG A 96 15.59 14.54 -2.50
C ARG A 96 14.22 15.13 -2.13
N PRO A 97 13.82 16.25 -2.74
CA PRO A 97 12.46 16.74 -2.62
C PRO A 97 11.50 15.86 -3.45
N ALA A 98 10.23 15.82 -3.06
CA ALA A 98 9.17 15.26 -3.89
C ALA A 98 7.82 15.91 -3.59
N LEU A 99 6.97 15.98 -4.61
CA LEU A 99 5.59 16.48 -4.52
C LEU A 99 4.62 15.37 -4.94
N ASN A 100 3.46 15.32 -4.31
CA ASN A 100 2.44 14.31 -4.61
C ASN A 100 1.05 14.95 -4.51
N TYR A 101 0.21 14.66 -5.50
CA TYR A 101 -1.20 15.02 -5.50
C TYR A 101 -2.05 13.83 -5.89
N ARG A 102 -3.08 13.54 -5.12
CA ARG A 102 -4.07 12.51 -5.42
C ARG A 102 -5.49 13.05 -5.23
N GLY A 103 -6.26 13.07 -6.32
CA GLY A 103 -7.68 13.43 -6.35
C GLY A 103 -8.57 12.22 -6.62
N LEU A 104 -9.80 12.24 -6.09
CA LEU A 104 -10.84 11.23 -6.31
C LEU A 104 -12.16 11.92 -6.65
N GLY A 105 -12.69 11.68 -7.84
CA GLY A 105 -14.11 11.85 -8.15
C GLY A 105 -14.86 10.59 -7.74
N LEU A 106 -15.91 10.74 -6.92
CA LEU A 106 -16.71 9.65 -6.39
C LEU A 106 -18.19 9.92 -6.70
N LEU A 107 -18.83 9.01 -7.43
CA LEU A 107 -20.27 8.98 -7.65
C LEU A 107 -20.83 7.79 -6.89
N GLN A 108 -21.59 8.06 -5.84
CA GLN A 108 -22.19 7.01 -5.01
C GLN A 108 -23.65 6.81 -5.36
N ASN A 109 -24.13 5.57 -5.21
CA ASN A 109 -25.54 5.21 -5.38
C ASN A 109 -26.09 5.59 -6.77
N LEU A 110 -25.32 5.30 -7.82
CA LEU A 110 -25.64 5.68 -9.20
C LEU A 110 -26.99 5.11 -9.67
N ALA A 111 -27.36 3.93 -9.19
CA ALA A 111 -28.61 3.25 -9.52
C ALA A 111 -29.77 3.57 -8.56
N GLY A 112 -29.58 4.48 -7.59
CA GLY A 112 -30.59 4.88 -6.62
C GLY A 112 -31.26 6.22 -6.96
N GLU A 113 -32.24 6.61 -6.15
CA GLU A 113 -33.04 7.83 -6.37
C GLU A 113 -32.25 9.14 -6.15
N HIS A 114 -31.15 9.05 -5.40
CA HIS A 114 -30.31 10.20 -5.05
C HIS A 114 -28.82 9.85 -5.24
N PRO A 115 -28.29 9.96 -6.46
CA PRO A 115 -26.86 9.84 -6.69
C PRO A 115 -26.13 10.99 -5.99
N ASN A 116 -24.98 10.69 -5.40
CA ASN A 116 -24.19 11.67 -4.65
C ASN A 116 -22.80 11.75 -5.28
N GLU A 117 -22.51 12.88 -5.91
CA GLU A 117 -21.23 13.16 -6.54
C GLU A 117 -20.36 14.03 -5.63
N ARG A 118 -19.09 13.64 -5.48
CA ARG A 118 -18.11 14.38 -4.68
C ARG A 118 -16.74 14.31 -5.32
N PHE A 119 -16.03 15.43 -5.26
CA PHE A 119 -14.60 15.47 -5.49
C PHE A 119 -13.85 15.56 -4.17
N ILE A 120 -12.85 14.70 -3.98
CA ILE A 120 -12.08 14.57 -2.74
C ILE A 120 -10.60 14.71 -3.10
N THR A 121 -9.94 15.74 -2.56
CA THR A 121 -8.48 15.76 -2.49
C THR A 121 -8.03 14.74 -1.45
N MET A 122 -7.59 13.57 -1.92
CA MET A 122 -7.13 12.51 -1.03
C MET A 122 -5.78 12.91 -0.44
N ASP A 123 -4.79 13.23 -1.27
CA ASP A 123 -3.47 13.70 -0.81
C ASP A 123 -3.03 14.94 -1.59
N LEU A 124 -2.43 15.89 -0.89
CA LEU A 124 -1.60 16.92 -1.49
C LEU A 124 -0.43 17.12 -0.56
N SER A 125 0.72 16.56 -0.91
CA SER A 125 1.86 16.49 -0.01
C SER A 125 3.18 16.92 -0.65
N GLY A 126 4.01 17.52 0.18
CA GLY A 126 5.40 17.82 -0.13
C GLY A 126 6.29 17.06 0.85
N SER A 127 7.40 16.54 0.33
CA SER A 127 8.33 15.74 1.11
C SER A 127 9.77 16.08 0.79
N ILE A 128 10.63 15.86 1.77
CA ILE A 128 12.08 15.98 1.64
C ILE A 128 12.69 14.75 2.29
N VAL A 129 13.63 14.13 1.58
CA VAL A 129 14.47 13.06 2.11
C VAL A 129 15.91 13.54 2.13
N ALA A 130 16.52 13.51 3.30
CA ALA A 130 17.96 13.73 3.46
C ALA A 130 18.67 12.38 3.64
N LYS A 131 19.76 12.16 2.91
CA LYS A 131 20.49 10.89 2.83
C LYS A 131 21.94 11.09 3.24
N PHE A 132 22.43 10.23 4.11
CA PHE A 132 23.75 10.30 4.69
C PHE A 132 24.36 8.90 4.74
N LEU A 133 25.70 8.86 4.83
CA LEU A 133 26.53 7.65 4.81
C LEU A 133 26.48 6.88 3.47
N PRO A 134 27.54 6.14 3.12
CA PRO A 134 27.56 5.34 1.90
C PRO A 134 26.38 4.38 1.81
N GLY A 135 25.74 4.37 0.62
CA GLY A 135 24.60 3.51 0.31
C GLY A 135 23.31 3.94 1.00
N ASP A 136 23.12 5.22 1.33
CA ASP A 136 21.93 5.78 1.98
C ASP A 136 21.57 5.07 3.30
N ARG A 137 22.60 4.75 4.10
CA ARG A 137 22.42 3.99 5.36
C ARG A 137 21.77 4.82 6.46
N LEU A 138 21.89 6.14 6.42
CA LEU A 138 21.19 7.04 7.35
C LEU A 138 20.29 7.96 6.54
N THR A 139 18.99 7.93 6.80
CA THR A 139 18.01 8.76 6.10
C THR A 139 17.15 9.54 7.08
N PHE A 140 16.72 10.72 6.69
CA PHE A 140 15.70 11.50 7.37
C PHE A 140 14.60 11.82 6.37
N VAL A 141 13.37 11.47 6.71
CA VAL A 141 12.20 11.64 5.84
C VAL A 141 11.22 12.56 6.54
N THR A 142 10.78 13.59 5.82
CA THR A 142 9.69 14.46 6.25
C THR A 142 8.68 14.60 5.13
N GLN A 143 7.40 14.51 5.47
CA GLN A 143 6.29 14.71 4.55
C GLN A 143 5.18 15.49 5.25
N MET A 144 4.80 16.61 4.65
CA MET A 144 3.66 17.42 5.06
C MET A 144 2.55 17.28 4.02
N SER A 145 1.31 17.14 4.48
CA SER A 145 0.16 16.95 3.59
C SER A 145 -1.03 17.81 4.02
N PHE A 146 -1.76 18.29 3.03
CA PHE A 146 -3.10 18.84 3.17
C PHE A 146 -4.13 17.70 3.17
N VAL A 147 -5.02 17.71 4.16
CA VAL A 147 -6.17 16.82 4.20
C VAL A 147 -7.46 17.61 4.36
N PRO A 148 -8.48 17.37 3.50
CA PRO A 148 -9.78 18.02 3.63
C PRO A 148 -10.43 17.77 5.00
N ALA A 149 -11.23 18.74 5.42
CA ALA A 149 -12.08 18.60 6.59
C ALA A 149 -13.10 17.47 6.35
N PRO A 150 -13.42 16.63 7.37
CA PRO A 150 -14.44 15.61 7.24
C PRO A 150 -15.79 16.24 6.88
N ALA A 151 -16.52 15.63 5.93
CA ALA A 151 -17.82 16.14 5.47
C ALA A 151 -18.85 16.31 6.60
N THR A 152 -18.71 15.55 7.69
CA THR A 152 -19.59 15.59 8.87
C THR A 152 -19.39 16.82 9.75
N VAL A 153 -18.27 17.54 9.62
CA VAL A 153 -17.91 18.64 10.52
C VAL A 153 -18.22 20.01 9.90
N GLY A 154 -18.65 20.05 8.63
CA GLY A 154 -18.96 21.29 7.91
C GLY A 154 -17.73 22.18 7.68
N ALA A 155 -17.85 23.14 6.74
CA ALA A 155 -16.75 24.05 6.41
C ALA A 155 -16.40 25.06 7.52
N SER A 156 -17.21 25.14 8.59
CA SER A 156 -17.15 26.18 9.63
C SER A 156 -16.19 25.91 10.79
N THR A 157 -15.56 24.73 10.86
CA THR A 157 -14.59 24.44 11.92
C THR A 157 -13.17 24.78 11.48
N ASN A 158 -12.44 25.49 12.36
CA ASN A 158 -11.01 25.79 12.22
C ASN A 158 -10.16 24.52 12.44
N THR A 159 -10.46 23.47 11.69
CA THR A 159 -9.71 22.22 11.70
C THR A 159 -8.40 22.43 10.95
N LYS A 160 -7.28 22.11 11.61
CA LYS A 160 -5.96 22.17 10.96
C LYS A 160 -5.95 21.22 9.76
N ARG A 161 -5.94 21.79 8.56
CA ARG A 161 -5.95 21.03 7.29
C ARG A 161 -4.57 20.49 6.91
N TYR A 162 -3.50 21.05 7.46
CA TYR A 162 -2.14 20.57 7.26
C TYR A 162 -1.70 19.66 8.40
N ARG A 163 -1.09 18.53 8.06
CA ARG A 163 -0.50 17.59 9.02
C ARG A 163 0.73 16.91 8.44
N SER A 164 1.65 16.54 9.32
CA SER A 164 2.72 15.62 8.96
C SER A 164 2.14 14.23 8.70
N ARG A 165 2.58 13.59 7.62
CA ARG A 165 2.27 12.19 7.28
C ARG A 165 3.41 11.29 7.69
N GLU A 166 4.63 11.66 7.31
CA GLU A 166 5.84 10.95 7.69
C GLU A 166 6.83 11.94 8.29
N PHE A 167 7.49 11.52 9.37
CA PHE A 167 8.57 12.26 9.99
C PHE A 167 9.43 11.28 10.78
N TYR A 168 10.47 10.72 10.17
CA TYR A 168 11.30 9.71 10.82
C TYR A 168 12.76 9.77 10.37
N ALA A 169 13.62 9.23 11.23
CA ALA A 169 14.99 8.89 10.90
C ALA A 169 15.09 7.37 10.71
N GLY A 170 15.81 6.93 9.68
CA GLY A 170 16.10 5.52 9.40
C GLY A 170 17.60 5.27 9.41
N TYR A 171 18.03 4.20 10.08
CA TYR A 171 19.41 3.74 10.08
C TYR A 171 19.50 2.26 9.71
N ARG A 172 20.18 1.95 8.61
CA ARG A 172 20.47 0.59 8.15
C ARG A 172 21.87 0.19 8.60
N ALA A 173 21.93 -0.53 9.71
CA ALA A 173 23.18 -1.02 10.26
C ALA A 173 23.87 -2.01 9.30
N THR A 174 23.07 -2.84 8.61
CA THR A 174 23.52 -3.75 7.56
C THR A 174 22.63 -3.62 6.32
N LYS A 175 22.92 -4.38 5.26
CA LYS A 175 22.03 -4.48 4.10
C LYS A 175 20.69 -5.16 4.43
N THR A 176 20.66 -5.95 5.49
CA THR A 176 19.51 -6.79 5.88
C THR A 176 18.79 -6.31 7.14
N PHE A 177 19.38 -5.40 7.92
CA PHE A 177 18.80 -4.92 9.17
C PHE A 177 18.77 -3.40 9.25
N GLY A 178 17.59 -2.87 9.56
CA GLY A 178 17.32 -1.45 9.71
C GLY A 178 16.49 -1.12 10.96
N ILE A 179 16.74 0.07 11.50
CA ILE A 179 16.00 0.65 12.62
C ILE A 179 15.46 2.00 12.17
N TYR A 180 14.18 2.26 12.41
CA TYR A 180 13.53 3.51 12.02
C TYR A 180 12.76 4.07 13.21
N ALA A 181 12.83 5.38 13.43
CA ALA A 181 12.17 6.02 14.57
C ALA A 181 11.50 7.33 14.14
N GLY A 182 10.20 7.45 14.45
CA GLY A 182 9.43 8.66 14.13
C GLY A 182 7.97 8.36 13.80
N LEU A 183 7.31 9.31 13.14
CA LEU A 183 5.94 9.19 12.63
C LEU A 183 5.94 8.41 11.31
N MET A 184 5.30 7.24 11.31
CA MET A 184 5.26 6.32 10.17
C MET A 184 3.90 5.60 10.10
N ASP A 185 3.57 5.04 8.93
CA ASP A 185 2.46 4.08 8.82
C ASP A 185 2.71 2.83 9.67
N LYS A 186 1.62 2.20 10.14
CA LYS A 186 1.73 0.94 10.88
C LYS A 186 2.13 -0.20 9.94
N VAL A 187 2.98 -1.11 10.40
CA VAL A 187 3.43 -2.29 9.64
C VAL A 187 2.41 -3.42 9.78
N PHE A 188 1.47 -3.49 8.84
CA PHE A 188 0.40 -4.49 8.84
C PHE A 188 -0.24 -4.63 7.45
N GLY A 189 -0.53 -5.87 7.06
CA GLY A 189 -1.33 -6.23 5.89
C GLY A 189 -0.72 -5.83 4.54
N VAL A 190 -1.48 -6.08 3.49
CA VAL A 190 -1.19 -5.66 2.12
C VAL A 190 -1.65 -4.22 1.96
N ARG A 191 -0.71 -3.36 1.54
CA ARG A 191 -1.01 -1.94 1.30
C ARG A 191 -1.57 -1.75 -0.09
N VAL A 192 -2.79 -1.21 -0.15
CA VAL A 192 -3.47 -0.84 -1.39
C VAL A 192 -3.89 0.63 -1.36
N PRO A 193 -3.85 1.33 -2.50
CA PRO A 193 -4.19 2.75 -2.56
C PRO A 193 -5.68 3.01 -2.32
N ASP A 194 -6.54 2.00 -2.49
CA ASP A 194 -7.97 2.10 -2.18
C ASP A 194 -8.18 2.39 -0.69
N HIS A 195 -8.68 3.59 -0.37
CA HIS A 195 -8.96 4.03 0.99
C HIS A 195 -10.30 3.52 1.53
N ILE A 196 -11.20 3.04 0.66
CA ILE A 196 -12.48 2.47 1.06
C ILE A 196 -12.44 0.94 1.18
N ALA A 197 -11.26 0.33 1.01
CA ALA A 197 -11.04 -1.10 1.17
C ALA A 197 -11.42 -1.59 2.57
N TYR A 198 -12.13 -2.72 2.66
CA TYR A 198 -12.55 -3.29 3.95
C TYR A 198 -11.36 -3.72 4.80
N SER A 199 -10.27 -4.20 4.16
CA SER A 199 -9.00 -4.52 4.81
C SER A 199 -8.33 -3.31 5.47
N ARG A 200 -8.72 -2.07 5.13
CA ARG A 200 -8.18 -0.84 5.72
C ARG A 200 -9.14 -0.17 6.71
N ILE A 201 -10.43 -0.10 6.37
CA ILE A 201 -11.43 0.53 7.24
C ILE A 201 -11.57 -0.25 8.55
N LEU A 202 -11.67 -1.58 8.47
CA LEU A 202 -11.90 -2.43 9.65
C LEU A 202 -10.67 -2.56 10.56
N THR A 203 -9.50 -2.26 10.02
CA THR A 203 -8.22 -2.38 10.70
C THR A 203 -7.70 -1.03 11.23
N ALA A 204 -8.38 0.08 10.94
CA ALA A 204 -7.92 1.43 11.27
C ALA A 204 -6.50 1.70 10.73
N LEU A 205 -6.30 1.32 9.47
CA LEU A 205 -5.09 1.51 8.66
C LEU A 205 -5.41 2.35 7.40
N THR A 206 -6.26 3.35 7.61
CA THR A 206 -6.67 4.30 6.58
C THR A 206 -5.58 5.36 6.38
N GLN A 207 -5.88 6.38 5.59
CA GLN A 207 -4.89 7.34 5.12
C GLN A 207 -4.14 8.09 6.23
N ASN A 208 -4.73 8.25 7.41
CA ASN A 208 -4.24 9.18 8.44
C ASN A 208 -3.99 8.51 9.81
N ASP A 209 -3.74 7.20 9.78
CA ASP A 209 -3.56 6.37 10.96
C ASP A 209 -2.08 6.15 11.33
N GLN A 210 -1.20 7.06 10.90
CA GLN A 210 0.23 7.05 11.24
C GLN A 210 0.45 7.18 12.73
N THR A 211 1.57 6.65 13.20
CA THR A 211 1.91 6.56 14.61
C THR A 211 3.37 6.88 14.84
N HIS A 212 3.69 7.47 16.00
CA HIS A 212 5.08 7.59 16.44
C HIS A 212 5.53 6.24 16.96
N ALA A 213 6.58 5.70 16.35
CA ALA A 213 7.01 4.33 16.55
C ALA A 213 8.52 4.18 16.46
N LEU A 214 8.99 3.06 16.99
CA LEU A 214 10.25 2.45 16.62
C LEU A 214 9.92 1.26 15.72
N LEU A 215 10.58 1.13 14.58
CA LEU A 215 10.45 0.01 13.66
C LEU A 215 11.79 -0.72 13.57
N LEU A 216 11.76 -2.01 13.86
CA LEU A 216 12.85 -2.94 13.58
C LEU A 216 12.50 -3.69 12.30
N HIS A 217 13.39 -3.65 11.31
CA HIS A 217 13.18 -4.25 10.00
C HIS A 217 14.32 -5.22 9.70
N PHE A 218 13.94 -6.46 9.39
CA PHE A 218 14.85 -7.47 8.87
C PHE A 218 14.37 -7.91 7.49
N VAL A 219 15.23 -7.80 6.49
CA VAL A 219 14.91 -8.16 5.10
C VAL A 219 16.08 -8.88 4.43
N ASP A 220 15.75 -9.95 3.74
CA ASP A 220 16.62 -10.67 2.82
C ASP A 220 15.77 -11.22 1.65
N THR A 221 16.39 -11.94 0.73
CA THR A 221 15.77 -12.61 -0.41
C THR A 221 14.63 -13.56 0.00
N ALA A 222 14.78 -14.27 1.11
CA ALA A 222 13.80 -15.26 1.59
C ALA A 222 12.73 -14.67 2.52
N ILE A 223 13.04 -13.63 3.30
CA ILE A 223 12.22 -13.21 4.44
C ILE A 223 12.15 -11.67 4.51
N ASP A 224 11.00 -11.13 4.91
CA ASP A 224 10.80 -9.70 5.21
C ASP A 224 9.94 -9.55 6.47
N ILE A 225 10.54 -9.04 7.54
CA ILE A 225 9.96 -8.96 8.88
C ILE A 225 10.05 -7.53 9.41
N GLY A 226 8.92 -7.00 9.87
CA GLY A 226 8.84 -5.73 10.58
C GLY A 226 8.18 -5.88 11.92
N ILE A 227 8.78 -5.31 12.96
CA ILE A 227 8.21 -5.23 14.31
C ILE A 227 8.21 -3.76 14.74
N GLN A 228 7.05 -3.27 15.12
CA GLN A 228 6.81 -1.86 15.33
C GLN A 228 6.04 -1.59 16.63
N PRO A 229 6.70 -1.47 17.79
CA PRO A 229 6.09 -0.86 18.97
C PRO A 229 5.82 0.63 18.72
N PHE A 230 4.66 1.11 19.17
CA PHE A 230 4.22 2.48 18.90
C PHE A 230 3.42 3.11 20.05
N ILE A 231 3.51 4.44 20.13
CA ILE A 231 2.84 5.24 21.17
C ILE A 231 1.66 6.07 20.64
N GLY A 232 1.29 5.86 19.37
CA GLY A 232 0.22 6.57 18.68
C GLY A 232 0.68 7.88 18.05
N ASN A 233 -0.24 8.63 17.45
CA ASN A 233 0.08 9.94 16.91
C ASN A 233 0.13 10.99 18.04
N LEU A 234 1.29 11.64 18.23
CA LEU A 234 1.48 12.63 19.28
C LEU A 234 0.60 13.89 19.13
N VAL A 235 0.06 14.15 17.93
CA VAL A 235 -0.88 15.25 17.67
C VAL A 235 -2.30 14.91 18.13
N GLN A 236 -2.64 13.63 18.29
CA GLN A 236 -3.95 13.20 18.81
C GLN A 236 -4.06 13.44 20.32
N GLN A 237 -5.29 13.68 20.79
CA GLN A 237 -5.61 13.74 22.21
C GLN A 237 -5.15 12.46 22.93
N LYS A 238 -4.51 12.63 24.10
CA LYS A 238 -3.86 11.53 24.84
C LYS A 238 -4.80 10.36 25.13
N SER A 239 -6.07 10.63 25.44
CA SER A 239 -7.07 9.61 25.79
C SER A 239 -7.60 8.80 24.59
N LEU A 240 -7.60 9.41 23.40
CA LEU A 240 -8.01 8.75 22.15
C LEU A 240 -6.86 8.01 21.47
N ARG A 241 -5.61 8.32 21.86
CA ARG A 241 -4.39 7.81 21.24
C ARG A 241 -4.25 6.30 21.44
N GLN A 242 -4.20 5.56 20.34
CA GLN A 242 -3.92 4.12 20.35
C GLN A 242 -2.41 3.88 20.53
N LYS A 243 -2.04 3.09 21.53
CA LYS A 243 -0.68 2.62 21.79
C LYS A 243 -0.63 1.10 21.65
N GLY A 244 0.49 0.55 21.18
CA GLY A 244 0.58 -0.89 21.04
C GLY A 244 1.73 -1.36 20.16
N ILE A 245 1.50 -2.45 19.44
CA ILE A 245 2.48 -3.10 18.58
C ILE A 245 1.83 -3.52 17.26
N SER A 246 2.58 -3.37 16.17
CA SER A 246 2.24 -3.86 14.84
C SER A 246 3.40 -4.69 14.31
N SER A 247 3.11 -5.79 13.63
CA SER A 247 4.14 -6.61 12.98
C SER A 247 3.64 -7.25 11.71
N LEU A 248 4.57 -7.48 10.79
CA LEU A 248 4.35 -8.20 9.53
C LEU A 248 5.55 -9.11 9.30
N ALA A 249 5.29 -10.34 8.85
CA ALA A 249 6.30 -11.27 8.43
C ALA A 249 5.89 -11.89 7.10
N GLU A 250 6.80 -11.93 6.14
CA GLU A 250 6.62 -12.53 4.82
C GLU A 250 7.75 -13.50 4.50
N VAL A 251 7.39 -14.56 3.79
CA VAL A 251 8.32 -15.54 3.24
C VAL A 251 8.14 -15.58 1.72
N THR A 252 9.26 -15.52 1.02
CA THR A 252 9.33 -15.71 -0.44
C THR A 252 9.21 -17.20 -0.75
N LEU A 253 8.15 -17.58 -1.47
CA LEU A 253 7.93 -18.97 -1.91
C LEU A 253 8.72 -19.28 -3.18
N ASN A 254 8.77 -18.31 -4.09
CA ASN A 254 9.55 -18.32 -5.32
C ASN A 254 9.74 -16.87 -5.82
N HIS A 255 10.34 -16.69 -6.99
CA HIS A 255 10.63 -15.36 -7.56
C HIS A 255 9.38 -14.50 -7.83
N SER A 256 8.18 -15.09 -7.83
CA SER A 256 6.93 -14.40 -8.16
C SER A 256 5.87 -14.48 -7.06
N ALA A 257 6.12 -15.14 -5.93
CA ALA A 257 5.12 -15.34 -4.88
C ALA A 257 5.68 -15.15 -3.45
N ARG A 258 4.92 -14.42 -2.62
CA ARG A 258 5.15 -14.25 -1.18
C ARG A 258 3.89 -14.52 -0.39
N ILE A 259 4.02 -15.22 0.72
CA ILE A 259 2.97 -15.37 1.72
C ILE A 259 3.40 -14.69 3.01
N GLY A 260 2.46 -14.12 3.74
CA GLY A 260 2.76 -13.47 5.01
C GLY A 260 1.62 -13.49 5.99
N ALA A 261 1.95 -13.04 7.19
CA ALA A 261 1.01 -12.83 8.29
C ALA A 261 1.29 -11.49 8.95
N SER A 262 0.23 -10.88 9.47
CA SER A 262 0.29 -9.60 10.18
C SER A 262 -0.46 -9.66 11.50
N TYR A 263 0.06 -8.93 12.48
CA TYR A 263 -0.54 -8.79 13.80
C TYR A 263 -0.53 -7.34 14.23
N LEU A 264 -1.64 -6.86 14.79
CA LEU A 264 -1.73 -5.55 15.39
C LEU A 264 -2.51 -5.65 16.69
N GLN A 265 -1.95 -5.11 17.77
CA GLN A 265 -2.66 -4.89 19.02
C GLN A 265 -2.51 -3.44 19.43
N SER A 266 -3.61 -2.81 19.83
CA SER A 266 -3.57 -1.44 20.33
C SER A 266 -4.64 -1.14 21.39
N THR A 267 -4.35 -0.16 22.23
CA THR A 267 -5.26 0.28 23.28
C THR A 267 -5.22 1.81 23.48
N SER A 268 -6.38 2.38 23.82
CA SER A 268 -6.57 3.74 24.31
C SER A 268 -7.43 3.71 25.59
N ASP A 269 -7.81 4.86 26.13
CA ASP A 269 -8.65 4.93 27.33
C ASP A 269 -10.07 4.38 27.08
N PHE A 270 -10.51 4.37 25.82
CA PHE A 270 -11.88 3.99 25.44
C PHE A 270 -11.98 2.66 24.72
N THR A 271 -10.94 2.24 23.99
CA THR A 271 -11.02 1.04 23.14
C THR A 271 -9.76 0.22 23.18
N THR A 272 -9.92 -1.09 23.00
CA THR A 272 -8.84 -2.03 22.69
C THR A 272 -9.14 -2.67 21.35
N GLN A 273 -8.12 -2.82 20.52
CA GLN A 273 -8.22 -3.43 19.20
C GLN A 273 -7.14 -4.50 19.04
N GLN A 274 -7.52 -5.64 18.48
CA GLN A 274 -6.62 -6.72 18.09
C GLN A 274 -6.97 -7.18 16.68
N ILE A 275 -5.96 -7.34 15.83
CA ILE A 275 -6.12 -7.67 14.43
C ILE A 275 -5.10 -8.73 14.06
N ILE A 276 -5.57 -9.76 13.36
CA ILE A 276 -4.73 -10.78 12.72
C ILE A 276 -5.09 -10.84 11.24
N ALA A 277 -4.10 -11.01 10.38
CA ALA A 277 -4.31 -11.25 8.97
C ALA A 277 -3.28 -12.22 8.39
N ALA A 278 -3.66 -12.93 7.34
CA ALA A 278 -2.77 -13.69 6.48
C ALA A 278 -2.96 -13.20 5.04
N HIS A 279 -1.89 -13.14 4.28
CA HIS A 279 -1.91 -12.57 2.94
C HIS A 279 -0.99 -13.28 1.95
N LEU A 280 -1.33 -13.15 0.67
CA LEU A 280 -0.60 -13.67 -0.48
C LEU A 280 -0.39 -12.54 -1.47
N ARG A 281 0.83 -12.46 -2.01
CA ARG A 281 1.19 -11.61 -3.14
C ARG A 281 1.81 -12.51 -4.19
N THR A 282 1.26 -12.58 -5.39
CA THR A 282 1.82 -13.41 -6.46
C THR A 282 1.73 -12.72 -7.82
N GLY A 283 2.61 -13.06 -8.75
CA GLY A 283 2.59 -12.56 -10.12
C GLY A 283 3.11 -13.55 -11.15
N THR A 284 2.96 -13.21 -12.43
CA THR A 284 3.41 -14.02 -13.57
C THR A 284 4.03 -13.10 -14.62
N ASP A 285 5.34 -13.18 -14.83
CA ASP A 285 6.10 -12.60 -15.96
C ASP A 285 5.59 -11.25 -16.47
N GLN A 286 5.39 -10.29 -15.56
CA GLN A 286 4.86 -8.94 -15.83
C GLN A 286 3.42 -8.87 -16.39
N ALA A 287 2.79 -10.00 -16.68
CA ALA A 287 1.47 -10.07 -17.32
C ALA A 287 0.32 -9.94 -16.31
N ALA A 288 0.46 -10.54 -15.13
CA ALA A 288 -0.60 -10.52 -14.12
C ALA A 288 -0.05 -10.55 -12.70
N SER A 289 -0.82 -10.01 -11.75
CA SER A 289 -0.58 -10.14 -10.32
C SER A 289 -1.86 -10.36 -9.54
N LEU A 290 -1.74 -10.98 -8.37
CA LEU A 290 -2.82 -11.22 -7.44
C LEU A 290 -2.35 -10.86 -6.04
N LEU A 291 -3.15 -10.01 -5.39
CA LEU A 291 -3.08 -9.74 -3.97
C LEU A 291 -4.28 -10.38 -3.29
N ALA A 292 -4.05 -11.06 -2.16
CA ALA A 292 -5.13 -11.58 -1.34
C ALA A 292 -4.80 -11.37 0.14
N GLU A 293 -5.80 -11.03 0.94
CA GLU A 293 -5.70 -10.89 2.39
C GLU A 293 -7.00 -11.36 3.04
N ILE A 294 -6.87 -12.19 4.08
CA ILE A 294 -7.96 -12.56 4.97
C ILE A 294 -7.58 -12.15 6.38
N GLY A 295 -8.51 -11.53 7.10
CA GLY A 295 -8.21 -11.06 8.45
C GLY A 295 -9.42 -10.97 9.36
N ARG A 296 -9.12 -10.82 10.65
CA ARG A 296 -10.08 -10.69 11.74
C ARG A 296 -9.70 -9.53 12.62
N SER A 297 -10.67 -8.66 12.91
CA SER A 297 -10.54 -7.48 13.77
C SER A 297 -11.49 -7.61 14.95
N ARG A 298 -10.92 -7.64 16.16
CA ARG A 298 -11.64 -7.63 17.44
C ARG A 298 -11.50 -6.24 18.05
N ARG A 299 -12.61 -5.59 18.34
CA ARG A 299 -12.65 -4.26 18.96
C ARG A 299 -13.52 -4.29 20.21
N LYS A 300 -12.96 -3.93 21.36
CA LYS A 300 -13.67 -3.83 22.64
C LYS A 300 -13.79 -2.37 23.06
N ILE A 301 -14.99 -1.91 23.40
CA ILE A 301 -15.25 -0.61 24.03
C ILE A 301 -15.16 -0.80 25.55
N LYS A 302 -14.21 -0.12 26.19
CA LYS A 302 -13.90 -0.31 27.62
C LYS A 302 -15.07 0.08 28.54
N GLN A 303 -15.80 1.14 28.20
CA GLN A 303 -16.91 1.66 29.03
C GLN A 303 -18.14 0.76 29.04
N SER A 304 -18.52 0.20 27.89
CA SER A 304 -19.75 -0.60 27.75
C SER A 304 -19.50 -2.11 27.78
N SER A 305 -18.23 -2.52 27.80
CA SER A 305 -17.79 -3.90 27.56
C SER A 305 -18.31 -4.51 26.25
N ARG A 306 -18.91 -3.70 25.36
CA ARG A 306 -19.33 -4.15 24.04
C ARG A 306 -18.10 -4.51 23.23
N GLU A 307 -18.16 -5.69 22.64
CA GLU A 307 -17.16 -6.20 21.74
C GLU A 307 -17.77 -6.28 20.35
N SER A 308 -16.97 -6.00 19.33
CA SER A 308 -17.30 -6.33 17.96
C SER A 308 -16.21 -7.15 17.32
N LEU A 309 -16.63 -8.19 16.60
CA LEU A 309 -15.74 -9.12 15.94
C LEU A 309 -16.07 -9.14 14.45
N ASN A 310 -15.10 -8.75 13.62
CA ASN A 310 -15.29 -8.59 12.19
C ASN A 310 -14.29 -9.44 11.42
N ASP A 311 -14.79 -10.24 10.48
CA ASP A 311 -13.96 -10.92 9.48
C ASP A 311 -13.99 -10.09 8.19
N TYR A 312 -12.88 -10.11 7.46
CA TYR A 312 -12.81 -9.53 6.13
C TYR A 312 -11.98 -10.38 5.17
N LEU A 313 -12.30 -10.23 3.89
CA LEU A 313 -11.58 -10.78 2.76
C LEU A 313 -11.31 -9.64 1.78
N PHE A 314 -10.11 -9.58 1.26
CA PHE A 314 -9.68 -8.70 0.19
C PHE A 314 -8.93 -9.52 -0.85
N THR A 315 -9.26 -9.33 -2.12
CA THR A 315 -8.45 -9.81 -3.24
C THR A 315 -8.47 -8.80 -4.35
N GLN A 316 -7.33 -8.58 -5.00
CA GLN A 316 -7.20 -7.74 -6.19
C GLN A 316 -6.31 -8.43 -7.19
N GLY A 317 -6.91 -8.83 -8.31
CA GLY A 317 -6.17 -9.27 -9.50
C GLY A 317 -5.86 -8.05 -10.38
N GLN A 318 -4.68 -8.04 -11.00
CA GLN A 318 -4.30 -7.08 -12.01
C GLN A 318 -3.80 -7.80 -13.25
N PHE A 319 -4.19 -7.33 -14.43
CA PHE A 319 -3.79 -7.92 -15.70
C PHE A 319 -3.32 -6.81 -16.63
N LYS A 320 -2.13 -6.98 -17.20
CA LYS A 320 -1.51 -6.07 -18.15
C LYS A 320 -2.19 -6.21 -19.50
N LEU A 321 -2.78 -5.13 -19.98
CA LEU A 321 -3.30 -5.04 -21.36
C LEU A 321 -2.21 -4.55 -22.31
N GLY A 322 -1.28 -3.73 -21.79
CA GLY A 322 -0.13 -3.18 -22.51
C GLY A 322 0.77 -2.41 -21.53
N ARG A 323 1.93 -1.92 -22.00
CA ARG A 323 2.80 -1.07 -21.16
C ARG A 323 2.03 0.20 -20.74
N GLY A 324 1.87 0.39 -19.43
CA GLY A 324 1.08 1.47 -18.85
C GLY A 324 -0.43 1.28 -18.83
N PHE A 325 -0.96 0.10 -19.19
CA PHE A 325 -2.40 -0.19 -19.21
C PHE A 325 -2.72 -1.48 -18.46
N TRP A 326 -3.56 -1.36 -17.44
CA TRP A 326 -3.90 -2.45 -16.53
C TRP A 326 -5.40 -2.50 -16.31
N THR A 327 -5.96 -3.71 -16.32
CA THR A 327 -7.29 -3.96 -15.75
C THR A 327 -7.14 -4.52 -14.34
N LEU A 328 -8.04 -4.12 -13.46
CA LEU A 328 -8.12 -4.57 -12.08
C LEU A 328 -9.44 -5.29 -11.85
N LEU A 329 -9.40 -6.33 -11.01
CA LEU A 329 -10.60 -6.91 -10.44
C LEU A 329 -10.42 -7.02 -8.93
N THR A 330 -11.15 -6.18 -8.19
CA THR A 330 -11.19 -6.20 -6.73
C THR A 330 -12.40 -7.00 -6.26
N VAL A 331 -12.21 -7.93 -5.34
CA VAL A 331 -13.30 -8.66 -4.68
C VAL A 331 -13.08 -8.57 -3.17
N GLU A 332 -14.11 -8.14 -2.46
CA GLU A 332 -14.04 -7.94 -1.02
C GLU A 332 -15.28 -8.45 -0.31
N ALA A 333 -15.11 -8.87 0.93
CA ALA A 333 -16.22 -9.18 1.80
C ALA A 333 -15.91 -8.74 3.23
N LYS A 334 -16.95 -8.36 3.97
CA LYS A 334 -16.88 -8.18 5.42
C LYS A 334 -18.10 -8.81 6.07
N ARG A 335 -17.89 -9.30 7.30
CA ARG A 335 -18.93 -9.90 8.12
C ARG A 335 -18.71 -9.49 9.57
N ASN A 336 -19.75 -8.95 10.20
CA ASN A 336 -19.80 -8.79 11.64
C ASN A 336 -20.31 -10.10 12.27
N LEU A 337 -19.53 -10.71 13.15
CA LEU A 337 -19.85 -11.98 13.79
C LEU A 337 -20.87 -11.85 14.93
N ASP A 338 -21.14 -10.65 15.43
CA ASP A 338 -22.26 -10.40 16.36
C ASP A 338 -23.61 -10.46 15.63
N THR A 339 -23.59 -10.14 14.34
CA THR A 339 -24.75 -10.22 13.43
C THR A 339 -24.35 -11.05 12.21
N PRO A 340 -24.09 -12.36 12.36
CA PRO A 340 -23.40 -13.16 11.33
C PRO A 340 -24.18 -13.32 10.02
N ARG A 341 -25.49 -13.00 10.05
CA ARG A 341 -26.36 -12.95 8.87
C ARG A 341 -26.12 -11.71 7.98
N ASN A 342 -25.41 -10.70 8.48
CA ASN A 342 -25.13 -9.46 7.78
C ASN A 342 -23.74 -9.55 7.15
N VAL A 343 -23.73 -9.83 5.85
CA VAL A 343 -22.52 -9.88 5.04
C VAL A 343 -22.61 -8.80 3.97
N THR A 344 -21.55 -8.01 3.85
CA THR A 344 -21.40 -7.09 2.72
C THR A 344 -20.32 -7.63 1.80
N LYS A 345 -20.65 -7.77 0.51
CA LYS A 345 -19.71 -8.18 -0.54
C LYS A 345 -19.56 -7.04 -1.54
N ARG A 346 -18.38 -6.87 -2.09
CA ARG A 346 -18.08 -5.86 -3.09
C ARG A 346 -17.26 -6.45 -4.22
N VAL A 347 -17.66 -6.18 -5.46
CA VAL A 347 -16.90 -6.52 -6.68
C VAL A 347 -16.60 -5.23 -7.41
N GLY A 348 -15.35 -5.03 -7.78
CA GLY A 348 -14.83 -3.79 -8.33
C GLY A 348 -13.95 -4.02 -9.56
N PRO A 349 -14.50 -4.19 -10.77
CA PRO A 349 -13.72 -4.04 -11.99
C PRO A 349 -13.17 -2.61 -12.09
N GLY A 350 -11.94 -2.48 -12.56
CA GLY A 350 -11.29 -1.20 -12.74
C GLY A 350 -10.31 -1.19 -13.89
N LEU A 351 -9.92 0.02 -14.30
CA LEU A 351 -8.90 0.31 -15.30
C LEU A 351 -7.88 1.26 -14.68
N GLN A 352 -6.60 1.00 -14.89
CA GLN A 352 -5.51 1.87 -14.46
C GLN A 352 -4.57 2.12 -15.62
N VAL A 353 -4.24 3.40 -15.81
CA VAL A 353 -3.43 3.89 -16.92
C VAL A 353 -2.32 4.78 -16.38
N PHE A 354 -1.11 4.56 -16.85
CA PHE A 354 0.06 5.38 -16.58
C PHE A 354 0.48 6.08 -17.88
N PRO A 355 -0.19 7.17 -18.28
CA PRO A 355 0.05 7.78 -19.58
C PRO A 355 1.45 8.44 -19.67
N ARG A 356 2.02 8.81 -18.53
CA ARG A 356 3.36 9.40 -18.40
C ARG A 356 4.01 8.92 -17.10
N PRO A 357 5.35 8.98 -16.98
CA PRO A 357 6.11 8.53 -15.80
C PRO A 357 5.66 9.06 -14.44
N ASN A 358 4.92 10.16 -14.42
CA ASN A 358 4.59 10.92 -13.23
C ASN A 358 3.08 11.14 -13.06
N MET A 359 2.30 10.31 -13.75
CA MET A 359 0.85 10.40 -13.81
C MET A 359 0.22 9.01 -13.81
N GLU A 360 -0.79 8.84 -12.96
CA GLU A 360 -1.66 7.67 -12.90
C GLU A 360 -3.11 8.13 -12.99
N LEU A 361 -3.87 7.48 -13.85
CA LEU A 361 -5.32 7.57 -13.94
C LEU A 361 -5.89 6.21 -13.55
N ARG A 362 -6.92 6.19 -12.71
CA ARG A 362 -7.59 4.96 -12.33
C ARG A 362 -9.10 5.16 -12.28
N ALA A 363 -9.86 4.22 -12.82
CA ALA A 363 -11.31 4.20 -12.70
C ALA A 363 -11.75 2.85 -12.15
N ASP A 364 -12.62 2.83 -11.15
CA ASP A 364 -13.20 1.63 -10.56
C ASP A 364 -14.72 1.74 -10.49
N SER A 365 -15.42 0.64 -10.76
CA SER A 365 -16.88 0.53 -10.59
C SER A 365 -17.17 -0.48 -9.49
N TYR A 366 -17.73 -0.07 -8.36
CA TYR A 366 -18.00 -0.94 -7.22
C TYR A 366 -19.46 -1.38 -7.18
N PHE A 367 -19.68 -2.69 -7.25
CA PHE A 367 -20.98 -3.33 -7.04
C PHE A 367 -21.02 -3.89 -5.62
N THR A 368 -21.79 -3.24 -4.74
CA THR A 368 -21.90 -3.61 -3.32
C THR A 368 -23.22 -4.32 -3.06
N PHE A 369 -23.13 -5.55 -2.54
CA PHE A 369 -24.26 -6.40 -2.19
C PHE A 369 -24.36 -6.49 -0.67
N GLN A 370 -25.52 -6.12 -0.12
CA GLN A 370 -25.83 -6.28 1.29
C GLN A 370 -26.85 -7.40 1.46
N GLN A 371 -26.49 -8.39 2.26
CA GLN A 371 -27.38 -9.48 2.62
C GLN A 371 -27.76 -9.31 4.08
N GLU A 372 -29.04 -9.05 4.37
CA GLU A 372 -29.59 -8.98 5.72
C GLU A 372 -30.69 -10.02 5.88
N SER A 373 -30.51 -10.99 6.78
CA SER A 373 -31.56 -11.87 7.33
C SER A 373 -32.75 -12.20 6.40
N ARG A 374 -32.46 -12.74 5.20
CA ARG A 374 -33.36 -13.23 4.12
C ARG A 374 -33.77 -12.24 3.03
N LYS A 375 -33.36 -10.97 3.07
CA LYS A 375 -33.54 -10.03 1.96
C LYS A 375 -32.17 -9.68 1.37
N SER A 376 -31.99 -9.94 0.08
CA SER A 376 -30.89 -9.34 -0.69
C SER A 376 -31.34 -7.94 -1.09
N SER A 377 -30.54 -6.92 -0.75
CA SER A 377 -30.75 -5.61 -1.35
C SER A 377 -30.45 -5.67 -2.85
N LYS A 378 -31.00 -4.73 -3.62
CA LYS A 378 -30.43 -4.42 -4.93
C LYS A 378 -28.96 -4.00 -4.74
N PRO A 379 -28.06 -4.32 -5.68
CA PRO A 379 -26.68 -3.87 -5.58
C PRO A 379 -26.61 -2.35 -5.61
N GLN A 380 -25.84 -1.78 -4.69
CA GLN A 380 -25.43 -0.37 -4.80
C GLN A 380 -24.27 -0.29 -5.80
N VAL A 381 -24.36 0.65 -6.73
CA VAL A 381 -23.32 0.91 -7.73
C VAL A 381 -22.65 2.24 -7.42
N ASP A 382 -21.35 2.21 -7.18
CA ASP A 382 -20.53 3.40 -7.00
C ASP A 382 -19.45 3.46 -8.09
N LEU A 383 -19.12 4.65 -8.58
CA LEU A 383 -18.01 4.88 -9.51
C LEU A 383 -16.95 5.74 -8.84
N ALA A 384 -15.70 5.37 -9.00
CA ALA A 384 -14.55 6.12 -8.51
C ALA A 384 -13.58 6.40 -9.67
N ALA A 385 -13.19 7.66 -9.85
CA ALA A 385 -12.14 8.06 -10.78
C ALA A 385 -11.04 8.78 -10.00
N GLN A 386 -9.80 8.32 -10.12
CA GLN A 386 -8.65 8.83 -9.41
C GLN A 386 -7.63 9.40 -10.38
N LEU A 387 -7.04 10.52 -9.98
CA LEU A 387 -5.87 11.13 -10.58
C LEU A 387 -4.76 11.14 -9.54
N HIS A 388 -3.61 10.57 -9.85
CA HIS A 388 -2.41 10.68 -9.02
C HIS A 388 -1.27 11.26 -9.84
N LEU A 389 -0.73 12.38 -9.37
CA LEU A 389 0.44 13.06 -9.91
C LEU A 389 1.56 13.02 -8.87
N TRP A 390 2.80 12.84 -9.32
CA TRP A 390 3.97 12.96 -8.45
C TRP A 390 5.09 13.67 -9.18
N LEU A 391 6.03 14.22 -8.42
CA LEU A 391 7.30 14.75 -8.90
C LEU A 391 8.38 14.26 -7.95
#